data_AF-E2C145-F1
#
_entry.id   AF-E2C145-F1
#
_cell.length_a   1.000
_cell.length_b   1.000
_cell.length_c   1.000
_cell.angle_alpha   90.00
_cell.angle_beta   90.00
_cell.angle_gamma   90.00
#
_symmetry.space_group_name_H-M   'P 1'
#
loop_
_entity.id
_entity.type
_entity.pdbx_description
1 polymer ?
#
loop_
_entity_poly.entity_id
_entity_poly.type
_entity_poly.pdbx_seq_one_letter_code
_entity_poly.pdbx_strand_id
1 'polypeptide(L)'
;MNLTRIVETFLKLLCYVSIIFGAVILNYASNSSVNCSLNAIDYRLPSDVKPRHYNIKLRQGKNDFSAESSIIIEVTHRTANITFHAHKLDIDEETIRFLKHEQHDSDQYTVDNIKWEELSHCSKSQVFVLKFYETLSPGYYTLSMKSSGLPYNAQDFVMSSEVNMNFDST
;
A
#
# COMPACT_ATOMS: atom_id res chain seq x y z
N MET A 1 33.30 35.91 33.99
CA MET A 1 32.10 35.28 33.39
C MET A 1 32.49 33.85 33.06
N ASN A 2 31.98 32.84 33.78
CA ASN A 2 32.48 31.47 33.68
C ASN A 2 32.02 30.80 32.38
N LEU A 3 32.94 30.17 31.66
CA LEU A 3 32.71 29.49 30.38
C LEU A 3 31.56 28.44 30.48
N THR A 4 31.41 27.79 31.64
CA THR A 4 30.31 26.85 31.94
C THR A 4 28.94 27.50 31.96
N ARG A 5 28.80 28.77 32.40
CA ARG A 5 27.51 29.49 32.37
C ARG A 5 27.11 29.88 30.96
N ILE A 6 28.07 30.12 30.05
CA ILE A 6 27.79 30.50 28.66
C ILE A 6 27.25 29.30 27.87
N VAL A 7 27.83 28.10 28.07
CA VAL A 7 27.42 26.86 27.40
C VAL A 7 26.01 26.42 27.84
N GLU A 8 25.68 26.52 29.14
CA GLU A 8 24.32 26.21 29.63
C GLU A 8 23.25 27.17 29.08
N THR A 9 23.61 28.45 28.91
CA THR A 9 22.67 29.46 28.39
C THR A 9 22.40 29.24 26.89
N PHE A 10 23.43 28.83 26.13
CA PHE A 10 23.28 28.46 24.71
C PHE A 10 22.49 27.14 24.51
N LEU A 11 22.72 26.13 25.36
CA LEU A 11 22.00 24.85 25.26
C LEU A 11 20.50 24.99 25.57
N LYS A 12 20.13 25.85 26.52
CA LYS A 12 18.73 26.18 26.83
C LYS A 12 18.05 26.98 25.70
N LEU A 13 18.80 27.80 24.97
CA LEU A 13 18.28 28.55 23.81
C LEU A 13 18.01 27.64 22.60
N LEU A 14 18.85 26.63 22.37
CA LEU A 14 18.65 25.65 21.29
C LEU A 14 17.39 24.79 21.50
N CYS A 15 17.01 24.47 22.73
CA CYS A 15 15.76 23.76 23.04
C CYS A 15 14.49 24.61 22.82
N TYR A 16 14.60 25.94 22.76
CA TYR A 16 13.46 26.83 22.56
C TYR A 16 13.13 27.06 21.08
N VAL A 17 14.11 26.91 20.18
CA VAL A 17 13.92 27.10 18.73
C VAL A 17 13.26 25.89 18.06
N SER A 18 13.39 24.69 18.64
CA SER A 18 12.70 23.49 18.16
C SER A 18 11.19 23.45 18.47
N ILE A 19 10.66 24.41 19.24
CA ILE A 19 9.22 24.50 19.56
C ILE A 19 8.47 25.44 18.57
N ILE A 20 9.18 26.06 17.61
CA ILE A 20 8.56 26.93 16.58
C ILE A 20 8.83 26.41 15.16
N PHE A 21 8.49 25.14 14.91
CA PHE A 21 7.96 24.77 13.60
C PHE A 21 6.53 24.32 13.81
N GLY A 22 5.65 25.30 13.60
CA GLY A 22 4.22 25.20 13.79
C GLY A 22 3.62 24.05 13.00
N ALA A 23 2.68 23.39 13.65
CA ALA A 23 1.73 22.50 13.03
C ALA A 23 1.00 23.26 11.91
N VAL A 24 1.35 22.97 10.65
CA VAL A 24 0.37 23.08 9.57
C VAL A 24 -0.47 21.81 9.67
N ILE A 25 -1.54 21.87 10.47
CA ILE A 25 -2.61 20.87 10.39
C ILE A 25 -3.36 21.19 9.10
N LEU A 26 -2.97 20.53 8.00
CA LEU A 26 -3.92 20.25 6.94
C LEU A 26 -4.94 19.30 7.55
N ASN A 27 -6.17 19.78 7.75
CA ASN A 27 -7.32 18.93 8.04
C ASN A 27 -7.60 18.08 6.79
N TYR A 28 -6.85 16.99 6.60
CA TYR A 28 -7.43 15.83 5.95
C TYR A 28 -8.23 15.11 7.02
N ALA A 29 -9.53 15.39 7.02
CA ALA A 29 -10.48 14.51 7.70
C ALA A 29 -10.46 13.16 6.96
N SER A 30 -9.52 12.29 7.29
CA SER A 30 -9.71 10.86 7.16
C SER A 30 -10.19 10.35 8.51
N ASN A 31 -11.47 10.58 8.80
CA ASN A 31 -12.17 9.86 9.86
C ASN A 31 -12.27 8.39 9.44
N SER A 32 -11.21 7.65 9.70
CA SER A 32 -11.33 6.24 10.04
C SER A 32 -10.09 5.91 10.86
N SER A 33 -10.22 5.99 12.19
CA SER A 33 -9.22 5.39 13.08
C SER A 33 -9.36 3.88 12.99
N VAL A 34 -8.98 3.32 11.84
CA VAL A 34 -8.74 1.89 11.74
C VAL A 34 -7.58 1.61 12.67
N ASN A 35 -7.83 0.76 13.67
CA ASN A 35 -6.82 0.34 14.61
C ASN A 35 -5.85 -0.58 13.86
N CYS A 36 -4.87 0.00 13.16
CA CYS A 36 -3.76 -0.72 12.51
C CYS A 36 -2.92 -1.36 13.62
N SER A 37 -3.38 -2.52 14.11
CA SER A 37 -2.77 -3.33 15.16
C SER A 37 -1.39 -3.91 14.77
N LEU A 38 -1.02 -3.78 13.49
CA LEU A 38 0.31 -4.11 13.01
C LEU A 38 1.31 -3.07 13.53
N ASN A 39 1.87 -3.35 14.70
CA ASN A 39 3.02 -2.65 15.24
C ASN A 39 4.14 -2.69 14.20
N ALA A 40 4.82 -1.56 13.96
CA ALA A 40 5.89 -1.42 12.95
C ALA A 40 7.10 -2.37 13.16
N ILE A 41 7.11 -3.17 14.23
CA ILE A 41 8.12 -4.18 14.54
C ILE A 41 7.77 -5.53 13.89
N ASP A 42 6.49 -5.83 13.67
CA ASP A 42 6.03 -7.03 12.96
C ASP A 42 5.61 -6.67 11.52
N TYR A 43 6.63 -6.47 10.69
CA TYR A 43 6.48 -6.08 9.29
C TYR A 43 6.14 -7.25 8.36
N ARG A 44 6.12 -8.49 8.89
CA ARG A 44 5.87 -9.68 8.07
C ARG A 44 4.38 -9.88 7.86
N LEU A 45 4.00 -10.13 6.62
CA LEU A 45 2.63 -10.51 6.30
C LEU A 45 2.31 -11.89 6.92
N PRO A 46 1.04 -12.13 7.33
CA PRO A 46 0.59 -13.45 7.76
C PRO A 46 0.88 -14.52 6.69
N SER A 47 1.31 -15.71 7.12
CA SER A 47 1.67 -16.80 6.21
C SER A 47 0.49 -17.58 5.64
N ASP A 48 -0.74 -17.25 6.07
CA ASP A 48 -1.97 -17.97 5.73
C ASP A 48 -2.44 -17.74 4.30
N VAL A 49 -1.85 -16.76 3.62
CA VAL A 49 -2.16 -16.38 2.25
C VAL A 49 -0.87 -16.36 1.45
N LYS A 50 -0.85 -17.08 0.33
CA LYS A 50 0.31 -17.17 -0.55
C LYS A 50 -0.09 -16.74 -1.96
N PRO A 51 0.55 -15.72 -2.56
CA PRO A 51 0.34 -15.44 -3.97
C PRO A 51 0.95 -16.56 -4.81
N ARG A 52 0.26 -16.91 -5.91
CA ARG A 52 0.66 -17.98 -6.83
C ARG A 52 0.94 -17.45 -8.23
N HIS A 53 0.18 -16.45 -8.66
CA HIS A 53 0.36 -15.83 -9.96
C HIS A 53 -0.09 -14.37 -9.95
N TYR A 54 0.62 -13.52 -10.68
CA TYR A 54 0.28 -12.12 -10.88
C TYR A 54 0.11 -11.86 -12.37
N ASN A 55 -1.04 -11.30 -12.73
CA ASN A 55 -1.24 -10.65 -14.02
C ASN A 55 -1.39 -9.15 -13.78
N ILE A 56 -0.40 -8.38 -14.22
CA ILE A 56 -0.33 -6.94 -13.98
C ILE A 56 -0.25 -6.22 -15.33
N LYS A 57 -1.18 -5.30 -15.56
CA LYS A 57 -1.18 -4.40 -16.71
C LYS A 57 -0.88 -3.00 -16.22
N LEU A 58 0.28 -2.47 -16.60
CA LEU A 58 0.67 -1.09 -16.29
C LEU A 58 0.42 -0.19 -17.50
N ARG A 59 -0.08 1.01 -17.24
CA ARG A 59 -0.21 2.08 -18.23
C ARG A 59 0.43 3.34 -17.68
N GLN A 60 1.43 3.83 -18.37
CA GLN A 60 2.10 5.08 -18.04
C GLN A 60 1.31 6.24 -18.66
N GLY A 61 0.96 7.22 -17.82
CA GLY A 61 0.50 8.53 -18.27
C GLY A 61 1.65 9.52 -18.30
N LYS A 62 1.35 10.81 -18.42
CA LYS A 62 2.38 11.85 -18.56
C LYS A 62 3.21 12.00 -17.29
N ASN A 63 2.55 11.96 -16.13
CA ASN A 63 3.16 12.21 -14.81
C ASN A 63 2.71 11.19 -13.76
N ASP A 64 2.03 10.13 -14.18
CA ASP A 64 1.37 9.14 -13.34
C ASP A 64 1.42 7.76 -14.01
N PHE A 65 1.00 6.74 -13.28
CA PHE A 65 0.71 5.44 -13.84
C PHE A 65 -0.59 4.89 -13.27
N SER A 66 -1.23 4.03 -14.05
CA SER A 66 -2.32 3.18 -13.60
C SER A 66 -1.94 1.71 -13.76
N ALA A 67 -2.47 0.88 -12.88
CA ALA A 67 -2.26 -0.55 -12.87
C ALA A 67 -3.60 -1.27 -12.75
N GLU A 68 -3.80 -2.31 -13.56
CA GLU A 68 -4.82 -3.32 -13.33
C GLU A 68 -4.10 -4.60 -12.90
N SER A 69 -4.47 -5.15 -11.75
CA SER A 69 -3.88 -6.38 -11.22
C SER A 69 -4.95 -7.46 -11.05
N SER A 70 -4.58 -8.69 -11.36
CA SER A 70 -5.34 -9.89 -11.07
C SER A 70 -4.38 -10.94 -10.51
N ILE A 71 -4.62 -11.36 -9.27
CA ILE A 71 -3.68 -12.13 -8.46
C ILE A 71 -4.37 -13.43 -8.08
N ILE A 72 -3.80 -14.56 -8.50
CA ILE A 72 -4.21 -15.87 -7.98
C ILE A 72 -3.52 -16.05 -6.64
N ILE A 73 -4.32 -16.24 -5.59
CA ILE A 73 -3.84 -16.47 -4.24
C ILE A 73 -4.33 -17.82 -3.73
N GLU A 74 -3.53 -18.45 -2.87
CA GLU A 74 -3.90 -19.64 -2.12
C GLU A 74 -4.04 -19.26 -0.65
N VAL A 75 -5.23 -19.49 -0.11
CA VAL A 75 -5.47 -19.45 1.33
C VAL A 75 -5.11 -20.83 1.88
N THR A 76 -4.07 -20.92 2.71
CA THR A 76 -3.58 -22.20 3.27
C THR A 76 -4.21 -22.53 4.61
N HIS A 77 -4.60 -21.50 5.37
CA HIS A 77 -5.34 -21.63 6.63
C HIS A 77 -6.53 -20.68 6.64
N ARG A 78 -7.54 -21.03 7.43
CA ARG A 78 -8.71 -20.18 7.61
C ARG A 78 -8.28 -18.79 8.10
N THR A 79 -8.70 -17.75 7.39
CA THR A 79 -8.37 -16.35 7.72
C THR A 79 -9.56 -15.44 7.50
N ALA A 80 -9.74 -14.44 8.36
CA ALA A 80 -10.74 -13.40 8.18
C ALA A 80 -10.22 -12.22 7.34
N ASN A 81 -8.92 -12.18 7.04
CA ASN A 81 -8.27 -11.05 6.39
C ASN A 81 -7.36 -11.50 5.24
N ILE A 82 -7.33 -10.70 4.19
CA ILE A 82 -6.23 -10.68 3.21
C ILE A 82 -5.45 -9.39 3.46
N THR A 83 -4.14 -9.51 3.67
CA THR A 83 -3.25 -8.37 3.90
C THR A 83 -2.11 -8.40 2.89
N PHE A 84 -1.86 -7.27 2.23
CA PHE A 84 -0.77 -7.14 1.26
C PHE A 84 -0.13 -5.76 1.35
N HIS A 85 1.09 -5.64 0.82
CA HIS A 85 1.78 -4.36 0.80
C HIS A 85 1.18 -3.41 -0.25
N ALA A 86 0.94 -2.17 0.16
CA ALA A 86 0.56 -1.07 -0.70
C ALA A 86 1.25 0.18 -0.17
N HIS A 87 2.26 0.67 -0.92
CA HIS A 87 2.98 1.89 -0.57
C HIS A 87 2.76 2.95 -1.63
N LYS A 88 2.18 4.09 -1.24
CA LYS A 88 1.92 5.23 -2.15
C LYS A 88 1.16 4.84 -3.43
N LEU A 89 0.31 3.82 -3.32
CA LEU A 89 -0.64 3.44 -4.36
C LEU A 89 -2.02 3.88 -3.91
N ASP A 90 -2.74 4.54 -4.81
CA ASP A 90 -4.16 4.81 -4.65
C ASP A 90 -4.94 3.61 -5.23
N ILE A 91 -5.58 2.83 -4.37
CA ILE A 91 -6.34 1.64 -4.77
C ILE A 91 -7.78 2.04 -4.97
N ASP A 92 -8.33 1.77 -6.16
CA ASP A 92 -9.73 2.00 -6.46
C ASP A 92 -10.58 0.90 -5.83
N GLU A 93 -11.07 1.16 -4.60
CA GLU A 93 -11.85 0.22 -3.79
C GLU A 93 -13.09 -0.31 -4.51
N GLU A 94 -13.70 0.48 -5.41
CA GLU A 94 -14.90 0.08 -6.17
C GLU A 94 -14.58 -1.00 -7.22
N THR A 95 -13.32 -1.12 -7.62
CA THR A 95 -12.86 -2.11 -8.61
C THR A 95 -12.40 -3.42 -8.00
N ILE A 96 -12.27 -3.48 -6.66
CA ILE A 96 -11.81 -4.69 -5.99
C ILE A 96 -12.82 -5.81 -6.25
N ARG A 97 -12.33 -6.97 -6.69
CA ARG A 97 -13.12 -8.19 -6.83
C ARG A 97 -12.36 -9.33 -6.18
N PHE A 98 -13.06 -10.10 -5.36
CA PHE A 98 -12.50 -11.27 -4.69
C PHE A 98 -13.35 -12.49 -5.01
N LEU A 99 -12.75 -13.44 -5.72
CA LEU A 99 -13.45 -14.58 -6.29
C LEU A 99 -12.85 -15.87 -5.74
N LYS A 100 -13.68 -16.76 -5.20
CA LYS A 100 -13.23 -18.12 -4.89
C LYS A 100 -13.25 -18.97 -6.15
N HIS A 101 -12.23 -19.81 -6.32
CA HIS A 101 -12.24 -20.86 -7.34
C HIS A 101 -12.85 -22.11 -6.71
N GLU A 102 -14.08 -22.44 -7.09
CA GLU A 102 -14.68 -23.72 -6.72
C GLU A 102 -14.49 -24.71 -7.88
N GLN A 103 -14.02 -25.91 -7.54
CA GLN A 103 -13.97 -27.02 -8.47
C GLN A 103 -15.29 -27.78 -8.32
N HIS A 104 -16.16 -27.70 -9.32
CA HIS A 104 -17.32 -28.57 -9.44
C HIS A 104 -16.95 -29.74 -10.35
N ASP A 105 -17.46 -30.95 -10.07
CA ASP A 105 -17.29 -32.19 -10.88
C ASP A 105 -17.85 -32.08 -12.32
N SER A 106 -18.30 -30.89 -12.75
CA SER A 106 -18.97 -30.65 -14.03
C SER A 106 -18.54 -29.33 -14.68
N ASP A 107 -17.26 -29.04 -14.81
CA ASP A 107 -16.68 -27.91 -15.59
C ASP A 107 -17.32 -26.51 -15.40
N GLN A 108 -18.13 -26.32 -14.35
CA GLN A 108 -18.81 -25.08 -14.03
C GLN A 108 -18.15 -24.50 -12.78
N TYR A 109 -17.37 -23.46 -13.01
CA TYR A 109 -16.83 -22.62 -11.94
C TYR A 109 -17.95 -21.69 -11.47
N THR A 110 -18.49 -21.92 -10.28
CA THR A 110 -19.27 -20.91 -9.57
C THR A 110 -18.32 -19.82 -9.11
N VAL A 111 -18.49 -18.63 -9.68
CA VAL A 111 -17.70 -17.45 -9.36
C VAL A 111 -18.46 -16.64 -8.31
N ASP A 112 -18.26 -16.98 -7.04
CA ASP A 112 -18.82 -16.20 -5.94
C ASP A 112 -17.96 -14.95 -5.70
N ASN A 113 -18.56 -13.79 -5.97
CA ASN A 113 -17.99 -12.51 -5.56
C ASN A 113 -18.13 -12.38 -4.05
N ILE A 114 -17.06 -12.69 -3.32
CA ILE A 114 -17.01 -12.58 -1.88
C ILE A 114 -16.96 -11.10 -1.49
N LYS A 115 -17.86 -10.71 -0.61
CA LYS A 115 -17.93 -9.35 -0.04
C LYS A 115 -17.03 -9.26 1.18
N TRP A 116 -16.43 -8.08 1.35
CA TRP A 116 -15.68 -7.70 2.54
C TRP A 116 -16.54 -6.83 3.45
N GLU A 117 -16.22 -6.86 4.74
CA GLU A 117 -16.80 -6.00 5.78
C GLU A 117 -16.14 -4.62 5.79
N GLU A 118 -14.81 -4.60 5.66
CA GLU A 118 -14.01 -3.40 5.86
C GLU A 118 -12.76 -3.42 4.99
N LEU A 119 -12.41 -2.25 4.45
CA LEU A 119 -11.14 -1.99 3.79
C LEU A 119 -10.33 -1.02 4.64
N SER A 120 -9.01 -1.21 4.66
CA SER A 120 -8.14 -0.39 5.49
C SER A 120 -6.76 -0.20 4.88
N HIS A 121 -6.30 1.05 4.87
CA HIS A 121 -4.94 1.40 4.47
C HIS A 121 -4.10 1.85 5.68
N CYS A 122 -3.05 1.10 5.99
CA CYS A 122 -2.16 1.38 7.11
C CYS A 122 -0.85 1.99 6.60
N SER A 123 -0.81 3.32 6.48
CA SER A 123 0.31 4.04 5.84
C SER A 123 1.67 3.85 6.53
N LYS A 124 1.70 3.63 7.86
CA LYS A 124 2.94 3.41 8.62
C LYS A 124 3.58 2.05 8.31
N SER A 125 2.78 0.99 8.22
CA SER A 125 3.23 -0.36 7.90
C SER A 125 3.17 -0.66 6.40
N GLN A 126 2.66 0.28 5.59
CA GLN A 126 2.57 0.18 4.13
C GLN A 126 1.78 -1.06 3.69
N VAL A 127 0.65 -1.33 4.38
CA VAL A 127 -0.22 -2.47 4.09
C VAL A 127 -1.65 -2.03 3.81
N PHE A 128 -2.31 -2.79 2.97
CA PHE A 128 -3.74 -2.74 2.71
C PHE A 128 -4.38 -4.03 3.23
N VAL A 129 -5.53 -3.90 3.90
CA VAL A 129 -6.25 -5.00 4.55
C VAL A 129 -7.66 -5.08 3.99
N LEU A 130 -8.04 -6.27 3.52
CA LEU A 130 -9.43 -6.64 3.24
C LEU A 130 -9.89 -7.52 4.38
N LYS A 131 -10.85 -7.07 5.17
CA LYS A 131 -11.49 -7.84 6.25
C LYS A 131 -12.83 -8.37 5.77
N PHE A 132 -13.06 -9.66 5.91
CA PHE A 132 -14.26 -10.35 5.40
C PHE A 132 -15.31 -10.55 6.50
N TYR A 133 -16.59 -10.54 6.11
CA TYR A 133 -17.70 -10.88 7.03
C TYR A 133 -17.57 -12.31 7.57
N GLU A 134 -17.14 -13.23 6.70
CA GLU A 134 -16.94 -14.62 7.03
C GLU A 134 -15.48 -15.01 6.86
N THR A 135 -15.03 -15.96 7.67
CA THR A 135 -13.67 -16.49 7.56
C THR A 135 -13.52 -17.29 6.27
N LEU A 136 -12.54 -16.91 5.45
CA LEU A 136 -12.18 -17.61 4.23
C LEU A 136 -11.72 -19.03 4.54
N SER A 137 -12.14 -19.99 3.71
CA SER A 137 -11.68 -21.38 3.80
C SER A 137 -10.39 -21.58 2.99
N PRO A 138 -9.62 -22.64 3.26
CA PRO A 138 -8.48 -22.97 2.40
C PRO A 138 -8.93 -23.23 0.96
N GLY A 139 -8.15 -22.74 -0.01
CA GLY A 139 -8.48 -22.82 -1.42
C GLY A 139 -7.80 -21.77 -2.27
N TYR A 140 -8.10 -21.79 -3.57
CA TYR A 140 -7.61 -20.79 -4.53
C TYR A 140 -8.64 -19.69 -4.75
N TYR A 141 -8.14 -18.47 -4.86
CA TYR A 141 -8.94 -17.27 -5.04
C TYR A 141 -8.28 -16.36 -6.08
N THR A 142 -9.06 -15.46 -6.67
CA THR A 142 -8.56 -14.34 -7.46
C THR A 142 -8.90 -13.03 -6.80
N LEU A 143 -7.88 -12.23 -6.48
CA LEU A 143 -8.00 -10.82 -6.10
C LEU A 143 -7.70 -9.95 -7.33
N SER A 144 -8.68 -9.17 -7.77
CA SER A 144 -8.51 -8.21 -8.86
C SER A 144 -8.76 -6.80 -8.36
N MET A 145 -7.95 -5.83 -8.78
CA MET A 145 -8.08 -4.42 -8.38
C MET A 145 -7.39 -3.50 -9.37
N LYS A 146 -7.87 -2.26 -9.47
CA LYS A 146 -7.17 -1.16 -10.12
C LYS A 146 -6.48 -0.29 -9.09
N SER A 147 -5.34 0.27 -9.47
CA SER A 147 -4.62 1.24 -8.66
C SER A 147 -3.96 2.29 -9.54
N SER A 148 -3.59 3.42 -8.94
CA SER A 148 -2.80 4.45 -9.57
C SER A 148 -1.69 4.93 -8.64
N GLY A 149 -0.69 5.59 -9.21
CA GLY A 149 0.42 6.13 -8.44
C GLY A 149 1.20 7.17 -9.22
N LEU A 150 2.07 7.88 -8.51
CA LEU A 150 3.03 8.81 -9.11
C LEU A 150 4.38 8.11 -9.26
N PRO A 151 5.09 8.25 -10.40
CA PRO A 151 6.45 7.77 -10.53
C PRO A 151 7.33 8.48 -9.51
N TYR A 152 8.01 7.73 -8.65
CA TYR A 152 8.81 8.27 -7.57
C TYR A 152 10.26 8.47 -8.03
N ASN A 153 10.90 9.52 -7.56
CA ASN A 153 12.08 10.12 -8.20
C ASN A 153 13.38 9.35 -7.91
N ALA A 154 13.35 8.26 -7.14
CA ALA A 154 14.56 7.62 -6.64
C ALA A 154 14.46 6.09 -6.39
N GLN A 155 13.26 5.54 -6.19
CA GLN A 155 13.05 4.10 -5.99
C GLN A 155 11.71 3.66 -6.58
N ASP A 156 11.64 2.39 -7.00
CA ASP A 156 10.47 1.69 -7.56
C ASP A 156 10.18 1.97 -9.06
N PHE A 157 8.99 2.47 -9.40
CA PHE A 157 8.64 2.81 -10.78
C PHE A 157 9.08 4.25 -11.09
N VAL A 158 10.16 4.39 -11.85
CA VAL A 158 10.85 5.66 -12.06
C VAL A 158 10.75 6.10 -13.53
N MET A 159 10.52 7.39 -13.73
CA MET A 159 10.65 8.02 -15.04
C MET A 159 12.11 8.45 -15.26
N SER A 160 12.73 7.94 -16.32
CA SER A 160 14.06 8.40 -16.76
C SER A 160 13.93 9.20 -18.05
N SER A 161 14.80 10.20 -18.22
CA SER A 161 14.91 10.96 -19.46
C SER A 161 16.36 10.93 -19.94
N GLU A 162 16.55 10.68 -21.23
CA GLU A 162 17.84 10.78 -21.90
C GLU A 162 17.84 12.03 -22.78
N VAL A 163 18.87 12.85 -22.64
CA VAL A 163 19.09 13.99 -23.54
C VAL A 163 19.86 13.46 -24.76
N ASN A 164 19.16 13.30 -25.88
CA ASN A 164 19.82 13.05 -27.16
C ASN A 164 20.49 14.32 -27.66
N MET A 165 21.81 14.38 -27.57
CA MET A 165 22.60 15.41 -28.22
C MET A 165 22.68 15.11 -29.72
N ASN A 166 21.81 15.73 -30.50
CA ASN A 166 21.99 15.77 -31.95
C ASN A 166 23.16 16.70 -32.25
N PHE A 167 24.29 16.12 -32.65
CA PHE A 167 25.37 16.89 -33.25
C PHE A 167 24.95 17.25 -34.68
N ASP A 168 24.48 18.48 -34.88
CA ASP A 168 24.37 19.03 -36.23
C ASP A 168 25.78 19.18 -36.80
N SER A 169 26.09 18.40 -37.83
CA SER A 169 27.29 18.56 -38.63
C SER A 169 27.11 19.80 -39.52
N THR A 170 27.69 20.92 -39.09
CA THR A 170 27.86 22.14 -39.91
C THR A 170 28.86 21.93 -41.03
#